data_AF-C9LAW0-F1
#
_entry.id   AF-C9LAW0-F1
#
_cell.length_a   1.000
_cell.length_b   1.000
_cell.length_c   1.000
_cell.angle_alpha   90.00
_cell.angle_beta   90.00
_cell.angle_gamma   90.00
#
_symmetry.space_group_name_H-M   'P 1'
#
loop_
_entity.id
_entity.type
_entity.pdbx_description
1 polymer ?
#
loop_
_entity_poly.entity_id
_entity_poly.type
_entity_poly.pdbx_seq_one_letter_code
_entity_poly.pdbx_strand_id
1 'polypeptide(L)'
;MKSHTSLVAQQTRLSEWADMVRDCQNRPQGMKIDEWCQLHDITKASYYWRLRKVREAYLKTADHTQTFVEVPSSAIQPVNMAAEYKIIALIRGRNNLTLEITEQASDSFLKTLLGVLGNAQ
;
A
#
# COMPACT_ATOMS: atom_id res chain seq x y z
N MET A 1 -28.68 13.61 -25.26
CA MET A 1 -27.82 12.41 -25.41
C MET A 1 -26.50 12.86 -26.04
N LYS A 2 -25.34 12.49 -25.48
CA LYS A 2 -24.06 12.75 -26.16
C LYS A 2 -23.95 11.78 -27.33
N SER A 3 -23.61 12.26 -28.52
CA SER A 3 -23.36 11.39 -29.67
C SER A 3 -22.11 10.54 -29.42
N HIS A 4 -22.03 9.37 -30.08
CA HIS A 4 -20.85 8.51 -30.01
C HIS A 4 -19.56 9.28 -30.36
N THR A 5 -19.59 10.10 -31.40
CA THR A 5 -18.48 10.97 -31.81
C THR A 5 -18.10 11.98 -30.74
N SER A 6 -19.07 12.58 -30.04
CA SER A 6 -18.81 13.52 -28.94
C SER A 6 -18.13 12.84 -27.76
N LEU A 7 -18.53 11.60 -27.45
CA LEU A 7 -17.93 10.80 -26.39
C LEU A 7 -16.48 10.43 -26.72
N VAL A 8 -16.22 9.94 -27.93
CA VAL A 8 -14.86 9.61 -28.39
C VAL A 8 -13.98 10.86 -28.37
N ALA A 9 -14.45 11.99 -28.91
CA ALA A 9 -13.70 13.24 -28.89
C ALA A 9 -13.40 13.76 -27.46
N GLN A 10 -14.27 13.48 -26.50
CA GLN A 10 -14.02 13.80 -25.10
C GLN A 10 -12.92 12.91 -24.50
N GLN A 11 -12.93 11.61 -24.80
CA GLN A 11 -11.93 10.65 -24.34
C GLN A 11 -10.54 10.94 -24.95
N THR A 12 -10.47 11.23 -26.25
CA THR A 12 -9.22 11.58 -26.92
C THR A 12 -8.56 12.79 -26.27
N ARG A 13 -9.30 13.88 -26.06
CA ARG A 13 -8.77 15.09 -25.39
C ARG A 13 -8.30 14.81 -23.97
N LEU A 14 -9.02 13.95 -23.24
CA LEU A 14 -8.63 13.58 -21.89
C LEU A 14 -7.29 12.81 -21.90
N SER A 15 -7.10 11.91 -22.86
CA SER A 15 -5.83 11.19 -23.04
C SER A 15 -4.68 12.15 -23.35
N GLU A 16 -4.88 13.07 -24.31
CA GLU A 16 -3.88 14.08 -24.67
C GLU A 16 -3.49 14.95 -23.46
N TRP A 17 -4.47 15.33 -22.63
CA TRP A 17 -4.19 16.08 -21.40
C TRP A 17 -3.45 15.24 -20.36
N ALA A 18 -3.73 13.94 -20.26
CA ALA A 18 -3.01 13.05 -19.35
C ALA A 18 -1.55 12.91 -19.76
N ASP A 19 -1.28 12.76 -21.07
CA ASP A 19 0.07 12.71 -21.62
C ASP A 19 0.84 14.01 -21.36
N MET A 20 0.19 15.15 -21.59
CA MET A 20 0.74 16.48 -21.30
C MET A 20 1.06 16.71 -19.82
N VAL A 21 0.16 16.26 -18.92
CA VAL A 21 0.39 16.33 -17.48
C VAL A 21 1.58 15.47 -17.07
N ARG A 22 1.70 14.26 -17.63
CA ARG A 22 2.84 13.37 -17.37
C ARG A 22 4.15 13.98 -17.85
N ASP A 23 4.15 14.59 -19.03
CA ASP A 23 5.31 15.29 -19.57
C ASP A 23 5.75 16.46 -18.67
N CYS A 24 4.80 17.31 -18.24
CA CYS A 24 5.08 18.38 -17.28
C CYS A 24 5.59 17.89 -15.93
N GLN A 25 5.15 16.72 -15.45
CA GLN A 25 5.64 16.11 -14.22
C GLN A 25 7.08 15.61 -14.35
N ASN A 26 7.50 15.23 -15.55
CA ASN A 26 8.86 14.76 -15.87
C ASN A 26 9.80 15.89 -16.32
N ARG A 27 9.41 17.16 -16.15
CA ARG A 27 10.23 18.31 -16.52
C ARG A 27 11.57 18.33 -15.74
N PRO A 28 12.63 18.94 -16.29
CA PRO A 28 13.93 19.06 -15.63
C PRO A 28 13.83 19.63 -14.21
N GLN A 29 14.67 19.12 -13.30
CA GLN A 29 14.72 19.60 -11.93
C GLN A 29 15.07 21.09 -11.90
N GLY A 30 14.27 21.88 -11.17
CA GLY A 30 14.43 23.34 -11.08
C GLY A 30 13.60 24.13 -12.10
N MET A 31 13.06 23.49 -13.13
CA MET A 31 12.18 24.15 -14.10
C MET A 31 10.83 24.52 -13.48
N LYS A 32 10.42 25.78 -13.62
CA LYS A 32 9.11 26.23 -13.15
C LYS A 32 8.00 25.79 -14.10
N ILE A 33 6.80 25.59 -13.55
CA ILE A 33 5.61 25.25 -14.36
C ILE A 33 5.32 26.35 -15.38
N ASP A 34 5.56 27.62 -15.05
CA ASP A 34 5.32 28.74 -15.97
C ASP A 34 6.22 28.69 -17.20
N GLU A 35 7.50 28.36 -17.01
CA GLU A 35 8.46 28.18 -18.10
C GLU A 35 8.07 27.00 -18.98
N TRP A 36 7.66 25.87 -18.37
CA TRP A 36 7.17 24.71 -19.11
C TRP A 36 5.91 25.05 -19.91
N CYS A 37 4.96 25.78 -19.32
CA CYS A 37 3.75 26.20 -20.01
C CYS A 37 4.05 27.09 -21.22
N GLN A 38 5.04 27.99 -21.12
CA GLN A 38 5.49 28.83 -22.23
C GLN A 38 6.09 28.02 -23.39
N LEU A 39 6.91 27.00 -23.10
CA LEU A 39 7.47 26.12 -24.14
C LEU A 39 6.42 25.26 -24.85
N HIS A 40 5.31 24.98 -24.18
CA HIS A 40 4.22 24.15 -24.70
C HIS A 40 3.04 25.00 -25.21
N ASP A 41 3.21 26.31 -25.39
CA ASP A 41 2.20 27.24 -25.90
C ASP A 41 0.85 27.19 -25.16
N ILE A 42 0.90 27.02 -23.84
CA ILE A 42 -0.28 27.01 -22.98
C ILE A 42 -0.16 28.03 -21.85
N THR A 43 -1.31 28.47 -21.35
CA THR A 43 -1.34 29.28 -20.14
C THR A 43 -1.26 28.39 -18.89
N LYS A 44 -0.65 28.91 -17.82
CA LYS A 44 -0.64 28.26 -16.50
C LYS A 44 -2.05 27.87 -16.04
N ALA A 45 -3.04 28.73 -16.28
CA ALA A 45 -4.43 28.48 -15.96
C ALA A 45 -4.99 27.27 -16.73
N SER A 46 -4.68 27.18 -18.04
CA SER A 46 -5.09 26.04 -18.86
C SER A 46 -4.47 24.73 -18.36
N TYR A 47 -3.18 24.75 -18.01
CA TYR A 47 -2.49 23.59 -17.42
C TYR A 47 -3.20 23.08 -16.17
N TYR A 48 -3.44 23.94 -15.18
CA TYR A 48 -4.08 23.51 -13.93
C TYR A 48 -5.53 23.08 -14.13
N TRP A 49 -6.25 23.69 -15.07
CA TRP A 49 -7.59 23.24 -15.44
C TRP A 49 -7.57 21.83 -16.06
N ARG A 50 -6.65 21.57 -17.00
CA ARG A 50 -6.47 20.23 -17.61
C ARG A 50 -6.07 19.20 -16.57
N LEU A 51 -5.11 19.51 -15.69
CA LEU A 51 -4.69 18.67 -14.57
C LEU A 51 -5.88 18.30 -13.67
N ARG A 52 -6.73 19.27 -13.34
CA ARG A 52 -7.96 19.03 -12.57
C ARG A 52 -8.89 18.08 -13.31
N LYS A 53 -9.10 18.26 -14.63
CA LYS A 53 -9.95 17.38 -15.44
C LYS A 53 -9.45 15.95 -15.53
N VAL A 54 -8.14 15.75 -15.68
CA VAL A 54 -7.52 14.42 -15.66
C VAL A 54 -7.74 13.75 -14.30
N ARG A 55 -7.52 14.46 -13.19
CA ARG A 55 -7.77 13.91 -11.83
C ARG A 55 -9.24 13.57 -11.60
N GLU A 56 -10.17 14.45 -11.99
CA GLU A 56 -11.61 14.20 -11.89
C GLU A 56 -12.02 12.94 -12.67
N ALA A 57 -11.45 12.73 -13.86
CA ALA A 57 -11.73 11.53 -14.65
C ALA A 57 -11.12 10.26 -14.04
N TYR A 58 -9.89 10.34 -13.53
CA TYR A 58 -9.25 9.22 -12.83
C TYR A 58 -10.03 8.79 -11.59
N LEU A 59 -10.50 9.74 -10.78
CA LEU A 59 -11.32 9.44 -9.60
C LEU A 59 -12.65 8.81 -9.98
N LYS A 60 -13.31 9.31 -11.03
CA LYS A 60 -14.53 8.67 -11.53
C LYS A 60 -14.29 7.23 -11.95
N THR A 61 -13.17 6.91 -12.59
CA THR A 61 -12.85 5.51 -12.92
C THR A 61 -12.48 4.70 -11.68
N ALA A 62 -11.77 5.30 -10.72
CA ALA A 62 -11.34 4.65 -9.49
C ALA A 62 -12.53 4.23 -8.59
N ASP A 63 -13.57 5.07 -8.50
CA ASP A 63 -14.82 4.74 -7.79
C ASP A 63 -15.57 3.56 -8.44
N HIS A 64 -15.34 3.30 -9.74
CA HIS A 64 -15.90 2.14 -10.46
C HIS A 64 -14.96 0.92 -10.45
N THR A 65 -13.73 1.07 -9.96
CA THR A 65 -12.77 -0.01 -9.74
C THR A 65 -12.59 -0.28 -8.25
N GLN A 66 -13.68 -0.41 -7.50
CA GLN A 66 -13.69 -1.43 -6.44
C GLN A 66 -13.73 -2.80 -7.14
N THR A 67 -12.63 -3.15 -7.82
CA THR A 67 -12.42 -4.51 -8.30
C THR A 67 -12.22 -5.34 -7.05
N PHE A 68 -13.29 -5.98 -6.60
CA PHE A 68 -13.21 -7.09 -5.68
C PHE A 68 -12.41 -8.18 -6.41
N VAL A 69 -11.09 -8.17 -6.22
CA VAL A 69 -10.24 -9.25 -6.71
C VAL A 69 -10.43 -10.39 -5.72
N GLU A 70 -11.11 -11.44 -6.16
CA GLU A 70 -11.14 -12.69 -5.41
C GLU A 70 -9.71 -13.15 -5.22
N VAL A 71 -9.23 -13.08 -3.98
CA VAL A 71 -7.97 -13.69 -3.60
C VAL A 71 -8.19 -15.20 -3.75
N PRO A 72 -7.39 -15.93 -4.57
CA PRO A 72 -7.55 -17.37 -4.67
C PRO A 72 -7.47 -17.97 -3.27
N SER A 73 -8.42 -18.84 -2.90
CA SER A 73 -8.50 -19.44 -1.55
C SER A 73 -7.20 -20.08 -1.09
N SER A 74 -6.29 -20.42 -2.01
CA SER A 74 -4.94 -20.89 -1.68
C SER A 74 -4.06 -19.86 -0.94
N ALA A 75 -4.33 -18.56 -1.04
CA ALA A 75 -3.65 -17.52 -0.28
C ALA A 75 -4.36 -17.18 1.05
N ILE A 76 -5.59 -17.69 1.23
CA ILE A 76 -6.29 -17.74 2.52
C ILE A 76 -6.24 -19.20 2.99
N GLN A 77 -5.02 -19.73 3.11
CA GLN A 77 -4.84 -20.72 4.17
C GLN A 77 -5.11 -19.93 5.45
N PRO A 78 -6.09 -20.30 6.31
CA PRO A 78 -5.89 -19.96 7.71
C PRO A 78 -4.48 -20.43 8.00
N VAL A 79 -3.57 -19.53 8.40
CA VAL A 79 -2.36 -19.99 9.07
C VAL A 79 -2.93 -20.85 10.17
N ASN A 80 -2.79 -22.17 9.99
CA ASN A 80 -3.18 -23.11 10.98
C ASN A 80 -2.20 -22.79 12.10
N MET A 81 -2.61 -21.91 13.02
CA MET A 81 -1.86 -21.48 14.19
C MET A 81 -1.71 -22.64 15.18
N ALA A 82 -2.07 -23.86 14.79
CA ALA A 82 -1.31 -25.04 15.17
C ALA A 82 0.04 -25.03 14.45
N ALA A 83 0.88 -24.02 14.71
CA ALA A 83 2.30 -24.31 14.64
C ALA A 83 2.50 -25.45 15.64
N GLU A 84 2.91 -26.62 15.15
CA GLU A 84 3.41 -27.69 16.01
C GLU A 84 4.66 -27.13 16.69
N TYR A 85 4.47 -26.40 17.78
CA TYR A 85 5.58 -25.89 18.55
C TYR A 85 6.27 -27.10 19.16
N LYS A 86 7.43 -27.45 18.63
CA LYS A 86 8.25 -28.52 19.18
C LYS A 86 8.74 -28.08 20.56
N ILE A 87 8.16 -28.70 21.60
CA ILE A 87 8.63 -28.54 22.97
C ILE A 87 9.99 -29.21 23.07
N ILE A 88 11.01 -28.43 23.43
CA ILE A 88 12.39 -28.92 23.59
C ILE A 88 12.73 -29.16 25.05
N ALA A 89 12.03 -28.53 25.99
CA ALA A 89 12.24 -28.74 27.42
C ALA A 89 10.98 -28.41 28.24
N LEU A 90 10.86 -29.08 29.40
CA LEU A 90 9.82 -28.86 30.40
C LEU A 90 10.48 -28.60 31.76
N ILE A 91 10.24 -27.45 32.37
CA ILE A 91 10.75 -27.11 33.70
C ILE A 91 9.58 -27.11 34.69
N ARG A 92 9.72 -27.81 35.81
CA ARG A 92 8.75 -27.82 36.90
C ARG A 92 9.33 -27.12 38.11
N GLY A 93 8.71 -26.01 38.51
CA GLY A 93 9.07 -25.20 39.67
C GLY A 93 8.27 -25.54 40.92
N ARG A 94 8.50 -24.77 41.99
CA ARG A 94 7.66 -24.81 43.20
C ARG A 94 6.26 -24.24 42.87
N ASN A 95 5.26 -24.58 43.69
CA ASN A 95 3.86 -24.13 43.54
C ASN A 95 3.17 -24.59 42.24
N ASN A 96 3.51 -25.78 41.74
CA ASN A 96 2.94 -26.34 40.49
C ASN A 96 3.20 -25.50 39.23
N LEU A 97 4.15 -24.55 39.27
CA LEU A 97 4.56 -23.81 38.07
C LEU A 97 5.21 -24.78 37.08
N THR A 98 4.70 -24.84 35.86
CA THR A 98 5.26 -25.63 34.77
C THR A 98 5.54 -24.71 33.59
N LEU A 99 6.76 -24.79 33.05
CA LEU A 99 7.23 -23.99 31.94
C LEU A 99 7.57 -24.93 30.78
N GLU A 100 6.86 -24.76 29.68
CA GLU A 100 7.15 -25.42 28.41
C GLU A 100 8.01 -24.49 27.56
N ILE A 101 9.20 -24.97 27.19
CA ILE A 101 10.14 -24.23 26.35
C ILE A 101 10.06 -24.80 24.94
N THR A 102 9.78 -23.93 23.98
CA THR A 102 9.76 -24.24 22.55
C THR A 102 11.09 -23.88 21.90
N GLU A 103 11.38 -24.45 20.73
CA GLU A 103 12.59 -24.14 19.96
C GLU A 103 12.69 -22.66 19.52
N GLN A 104 11.60 -21.91 19.61
CA GLN A 104 11.54 -20.49 19.25
C GLN A 104 11.90 -19.56 20.42
N ALA A 105 12.07 -20.10 21.63
CA ALA A 105 12.40 -19.30 22.79
C ALA A 105 13.81 -18.70 22.65
N SER A 106 13.91 -17.37 22.72
CA SER A 106 15.20 -16.68 22.65
C SER A 106 15.94 -16.70 23.98
N ASP A 107 17.28 -16.72 23.90
CA ASP A 107 18.15 -16.68 25.09
C ASP A 107 17.88 -15.47 25.99
N SER A 108 17.60 -14.30 25.40
CA SER A 108 17.31 -13.07 26.15
C SER A 108 15.98 -13.17 26.91
N PHE A 109 14.97 -13.78 26.28
CA PHE A 109 13.68 -14.03 26.92
C PHE A 109 13.82 -15.02 28.08
N LEU A 110 14.50 -16.15 27.86
CA LEU A 110 14.72 -17.17 28.90
C LEU A 110 15.50 -16.62 30.09
N LYS A 111 16.57 -15.84 29.86
CA LYS A 111 17.33 -15.18 30.94
C LYS A 111 16.47 -14.23 31.75
N THR A 112 15.63 -13.43 31.09
CA THR A 112 14.74 -12.48 31.76
C THR A 112 13.69 -13.21 32.60
N LEU A 113 13.03 -14.21 32.01
CA LEU A 113 12.00 -15.00 32.69
C LEU A 113 12.55 -15.71 33.92
N LEU A 114 13.67 -16.43 33.77
CA LEU A 114 14.32 -17.14 34.87
C LEU A 114 14.83 -16.17 35.96
N GLY A 115 15.32 -14.99 35.57
CA GLY A 115 15.71 -13.94 36.50
C GLY A 115 14.53 -13.42 37.33
N VAL A 116 13.38 -13.17 36.69
CA VAL A 116 12.14 -12.76 37.39
C VAL A 116 11.68 -13.85 38.36
N LEU A 117 11.68 -15.11 37.93
CA LEU A 117 11.28 -16.24 38.78
C LEU A 117 12.22 -16.44 39.98
N GLY A 118 13.52 -16.22 39.80
CA GLY A 118 14.50 -16.26 40.90
C GLY A 118 14.31 -15.15 41.92
N ASN A 119 13.75 -14.00 41.51
CA ASN A 119 13.49 -12.84 42.37
C ASN A 119 12.09 -12.86 43.02
N ALA A 120 11.20 -13.76 42.60
CA ALA A 120 9.83 -13.87 43.12
C ALA A 120 9.73 -14.71 44.42
N GLN A 121 10.84 -14.84 45.16
CA GLN A 121 10.97 -15.65 46.36
C GLN A 121 10.74 -14.87 47.64
#